data_AF-A0A6G3U806-F1
#
_entry.id   AF-A0A6G3U806-F1
#
_cell.length_a   1.000
_cell.length_b   1.000
_cell.length_c   1.000
_cell.angle_alpha   90.00
_cell.angle_beta   90.00
_cell.angle_gamma   90.00
#
_symmetry.space_group_name_H-M   'P 1'
#
loop_
_entity.id
_entity.type
_entity.pdbx_description
1 polymer ?
#
loop_
_entity_poly.entity_id
_entity_poly.type
_entity_poly.pdbx_seq_one_letter_code
_entity_poly.pdbx_strand_id
1 'polypeptide(L)'
;MSTGLIIALIVIVAVVAVAAALLMQRSRGSRHGVGLKRRFGPEYDRAVARHDGDTKAAERELAGRVERHGDLRARPLEPAERERYEARWTAAQERFVDSPGDAVAEADRLLAELAGARGFPDGGQYEEQLAALSVHHAHHVEGYRRVHRVAQARAHGAHDGGAGTEELRE
;
A
#
# COMPACT_ATOMS: atom_id res chain seq x y z
N MET A 1 53.30 -19.79 7.83
CA MET A 1 52.57 -18.52 7.59
C MET A 1 51.86 -18.17 8.87
N SER A 2 52.12 -16.98 9.42
CA SER A 2 51.64 -16.54 10.73
C SER A 2 50.12 -16.49 10.73
N THR A 3 49.47 -17.17 11.67
CA THR A 3 48.01 -17.15 11.87
C THR A 3 47.43 -15.73 11.91
N GLY A 4 48.20 -14.75 12.41
CA GLY A 4 47.85 -13.33 12.38
C GLY A 4 47.68 -12.74 10.97
N LEU A 5 48.45 -13.20 9.97
CA LEU A 5 48.32 -12.76 8.58
C LEU A 5 47.01 -13.26 7.95
N ILE A 6 46.63 -14.50 8.28
CA ILE A 6 45.39 -15.12 7.78
C ILE A 6 44.17 -14.41 8.37
N ILE A 7 44.19 -14.13 9.68
CA ILE A 7 43.11 -13.40 10.36
C ILE A 7 42.96 -11.99 9.79
N ALA A 8 44.06 -11.26 9.58
CA ALA A 8 44.02 -9.92 9.01
C ALA A 8 43.41 -9.91 7.59
N LEU A 9 43.72 -10.91 6.76
CA LEU A 9 43.19 -11.02 5.41
C LEU A 9 41.69 -11.29 5.39
N ILE A 10 41.19 -12.14 6.30
CA ILE A 10 39.75 -12.43 6.44
C ILE A 10 38.96 -11.17 6.83
N VAL A 11 39.49 -10.37 7.76
CA VAL A 11 38.84 -9.13 8.19
C VAL A 11 38.76 -8.12 7.04
N ILE A 12 39.82 -7.97 6.25
CA ILE A 12 39.82 -7.08 5.08
C ILE A 12 38.78 -7.53 4.04
N VAL A 13 38.72 -8.82 3.74
CA VAL A 13 37.72 -9.37 2.79
C VAL A 13 36.30 -9.14 3.30
N ALA A 14 36.04 -9.33 4.60
CA ALA A 14 34.75 -9.06 5.20
C ALA A 14 34.36 -7.58 5.09
N VAL A 15 35.30 -6.66 5.38
CA VAL A 15 35.07 -5.21 5.27
C VAL A 15 34.80 -4.79 3.82
N VAL A 16 35.56 -5.33 2.86
CA VAL A 16 35.36 -5.06 1.43
C VAL A 16 34.03 -5.63 0.94
N ALA A 17 33.64 -6.81 1.40
CA ALA A 17 32.34 -7.41 1.06
C ALA A 17 31.17 -6.57 1.59
N VAL A 18 31.26 -6.07 2.83
CA VAL A 18 30.25 -5.19 3.42
C VAL A 18 30.21 -3.84 2.68
N ALA A 19 31.37 -3.25 2.35
CA ALA A 19 31.43 -2.01 1.59
C ALA A 19 30.84 -2.17 0.17
N ALA A 20 31.13 -3.28 -0.50
CA ALA A 20 30.59 -3.60 -1.82
C ALA A 20 29.06 -3.83 -1.77
N ALA A 21 28.55 -4.49 -0.72
CA ALA A 21 27.12 -4.67 -0.52
C ALA A 21 26.40 -3.32 -0.33
N LEU A 22 26.96 -2.43 0.49
CA LEU A 22 26.42 -1.08 0.71
C LEU A 22 26.46 -0.22 -0.57
N LEU A 23 27.51 -0.35 -1.39
CA LEU A 23 27.64 0.34 -2.68
C LEU A 23 26.69 -0.20 -3.75
N MET A 24 26.45 -1.51 -3.79
CA MET A 24 25.44 -2.12 -4.66
C MET A 24 24.02 -1.70 -4.26
N GLN A 25 23.75 -1.49 -2.97
CA GLN A 25 22.47 -0.97 -2.51
C GLN A 25 22.25 0.50 -2.93
N ARG A 26 23.34 1.28 -3.04
CA ARG A 26 23.31 2.70 -3.43
C ARG A 26 23.22 2.97 -4.93
N SER A 27 23.71 2.05 -5.78
CA SER A 27 23.83 2.24 -7.23
C SER A 27 22.68 1.68 -8.07
N ARG A 28 21.67 1.06 -7.44
CA ARG A 28 20.54 0.40 -8.13
C ARG A 28 19.42 1.31 -8.65
N GLY A 29 19.45 2.62 -8.37
CA GLY A 29 18.33 3.54 -8.59
C GLY A 29 17.86 3.70 -10.03
N SER A 30 18.76 3.79 -11.02
CA SER A 30 18.37 4.24 -12.36
C SER A 30 17.67 3.20 -13.25
N ARG A 31 17.82 1.89 -12.98
CA ARG A 31 17.07 0.84 -13.69
C ARG A 31 15.81 0.37 -12.95
N HIS A 32 15.76 0.56 -11.62
CA HIS A 32 14.59 0.19 -10.82
C HIS A 32 13.42 1.16 -11.03
N GLY A 33 13.69 2.46 -11.27
CA GLY A 33 12.66 3.47 -11.49
C GLY A 33 11.67 3.15 -12.62
N VAL A 34 12.16 2.66 -13.76
CA VAL A 34 11.30 2.28 -14.90
C VAL A 34 10.38 1.11 -14.55
N GLY A 35 10.89 0.13 -13.80
CA GLY A 35 10.10 -1.01 -13.32
C GLY A 35 9.06 -0.61 -12.29
N LEU A 36 9.43 0.27 -11.35
CA LEU A 36 8.52 0.79 -10.32
C LEU A 36 7.43 1.66 -10.94
N LYS A 37 7.78 2.57 -11.85
CA LYS A 37 6.79 3.39 -12.56
C LYS A 37 5.79 2.54 -13.34
N ARG A 38 6.25 1.48 -14.02
CA ARG A 38 5.34 0.55 -14.72
C ARG A 38 4.44 -0.24 -13.76
N ARG A 39 4.96 -0.65 -12.60
CA ARG A 39 4.20 -1.44 -11.61
C ARG A 39 3.18 -0.61 -10.85
N PHE A 40 3.59 0.58 -10.40
CA PHE A 40 2.78 1.44 -9.55
C PHE A 40 1.90 2.41 -10.35
N GLY A 41 2.30 2.78 -11.57
CA GLY A 41 1.52 3.67 -12.43
C GLY A 41 1.19 4.99 -11.71
N PRO A 42 -0.09 5.34 -11.51
CA PRO A 42 -0.50 6.55 -10.77
C PRO A 42 0.07 6.64 -9.35
N GLU A 43 0.35 5.50 -8.71
CA GLU A 43 0.96 5.46 -7.38
C GLU A 43 2.40 5.95 -7.37
N TYR A 44 3.11 5.79 -8.49
CA TYR A 44 4.44 6.35 -8.65
C TYR A 44 4.37 7.88 -8.66
N ASP A 45 3.49 8.45 -9.47
CA ASP A 45 3.34 9.90 -9.60
C ASP A 45 2.88 10.52 -8.28
N ARG A 46 2.00 9.84 -7.52
CA ARG A 46 1.65 10.24 -6.15
C ARG A 46 2.82 10.23 -5.18
N ALA A 47 3.62 9.16 -5.20
CA ALA A 47 4.78 9.08 -4.31
C ALA A 47 5.77 10.21 -4.61
N VAL A 48 6.02 10.50 -5.90
CA VAL A 48 6.85 11.63 -6.31
C VAL A 48 6.27 12.96 -5.82
N ALA A 49 4.96 13.19 -5.98
CA ALA A 49 4.30 14.39 -5.50
C ALA A 49 4.38 14.54 -3.97
N ARG A 50 4.29 13.44 -3.20
CA ARG A 50 4.41 13.44 -1.73
C ARG A 50 5.83 13.79 -1.25
N HIS A 51 6.84 13.49 -2.06
CA HIS A 51 8.24 13.81 -1.79
C HIS A 51 8.69 15.10 -2.49
N ASP A 52 7.78 16.04 -2.74
CA ASP A 52 8.08 17.35 -3.36
C ASP A 52 8.84 17.25 -4.69
N GLY A 53 8.58 16.20 -5.46
CA GLY A 53 9.27 15.92 -6.72
C GLY A 53 10.59 15.14 -6.60
N ASP A 54 11.03 14.77 -5.40
CA ASP A 54 12.21 13.90 -5.20
C ASP A 54 11.89 12.45 -5.62
N THR A 55 12.19 12.16 -6.88
CA THR A 55 12.04 10.83 -7.47
C THR A 55 12.85 9.76 -6.76
N LYS A 56 14.03 10.08 -6.21
CA LYS A 56 14.86 9.10 -5.50
C LYS A 56 14.22 8.74 -4.15
N ALA A 57 13.64 9.70 -3.44
CA ALA A 57 12.92 9.43 -2.21
C ALA A 57 11.66 8.57 -2.46
N ALA A 58 10.88 8.92 -3.48
CA ALA A 58 9.72 8.15 -3.90
C ALA A 58 10.07 6.71 -4.31
N GLU A 59 11.10 6.52 -5.14
CA GLU A 59 11.55 5.18 -5.54
C GLU A 59 12.04 4.34 -4.36
N ARG A 60 12.75 4.94 -3.39
CA ARG A 60 13.16 4.24 -2.16
C ARG A 60 11.96 3.76 -1.35
N GLU A 61 10.94 4.61 -1.19
CA GLU A 61 9.71 4.24 -0.49
C GLU A 61 8.99 3.09 -1.19
N LEU A 62 8.76 3.21 -2.50
CA LEU A 62 8.06 2.20 -3.31
C LEU A 62 8.83 0.87 -3.35
N ALA A 63 10.16 0.91 -3.47
CA ALA A 63 11.00 -0.26 -3.37
C ALA A 63 10.85 -0.94 -2.00
N GLY A 64 10.84 -0.17 -0.91
CA GLY A 64 10.62 -0.71 0.43
C GLY A 64 9.23 -1.36 0.60
N ARG A 65 8.19 -0.84 -0.05
CA ARG A 65 6.86 -1.49 -0.07
C ARG A 65 6.90 -2.83 -0.80
N VAL A 66 7.58 -2.89 -1.96
CA VAL A 66 7.76 -4.14 -2.72
C VAL A 66 8.56 -5.16 -1.91
N GLU A 67 9.62 -4.73 -1.22
CA GLU A 67 10.42 -5.61 -0.38
C GLU A 67 9.61 -6.22 0.78
N ARG A 68 8.75 -5.43 1.42
CA ARG A 68 7.92 -5.91 2.54
C ARG A 68 6.72 -6.75 2.11
N HIS A 69 6.07 -6.39 1.00
CA HIS A 69 4.75 -6.93 0.66
C HIS A 69 4.71 -7.65 -0.69
N GLY A 70 5.80 -7.68 -1.44
CA GLY A 70 5.87 -8.24 -2.79
C GLY A 70 5.54 -9.72 -2.87
N ASP A 71 5.84 -10.47 -1.81
CA ASP A 71 5.62 -11.92 -1.73
C ASP A 71 4.23 -12.31 -1.21
N LEU A 72 3.40 -11.32 -0.83
CA LEU A 72 2.03 -11.59 -0.41
C LEU A 72 1.25 -12.24 -1.56
N ARG A 73 0.55 -13.32 -1.23
CA ARG A 73 -0.32 -14.02 -2.17
C ARG A 73 -1.77 -13.86 -1.77
N ALA A 74 -2.50 -13.26 -2.70
CA ALA A 74 -3.95 -13.24 -2.79
C ALA A 74 -4.56 -14.63 -2.50
N ARG A 75 -5.24 -14.79 -1.37
CA ARG A 75 -5.99 -16.01 -1.04
C ARG A 75 -7.34 -16.02 -1.77
N PRO A 76 -7.75 -17.16 -2.35
CA PRO A 76 -9.11 -17.29 -2.86
C PRO A 76 -10.10 -17.22 -1.70
N LEU A 77 -11.26 -16.64 -1.95
CA LEU A 77 -12.38 -16.64 -1.01
C LEU A 77 -13.25 -17.87 -1.27
N GLU A 78 -13.73 -18.48 -0.20
CA GLU A 78 -14.74 -19.53 -0.33
C GLU A 78 -16.01 -18.93 -0.96
N PRO A 79 -16.77 -19.71 -1.77
CA PRO A 79 -17.96 -19.20 -2.44
C PRO A 79 -18.97 -18.53 -1.48
N ALA A 80 -19.16 -19.12 -0.30
CA ALA A 80 -20.05 -18.58 0.73
C ALA A 80 -19.53 -17.29 1.38
N GLU A 81 -18.21 -17.07 1.44
CA GLU A 81 -17.65 -15.80 1.93
C GLU A 81 -17.82 -14.72 0.87
N ARG A 82 -17.54 -15.05 -0.40
CA ARG A 82 -17.76 -14.12 -1.52
C ARG A 82 -19.20 -13.62 -1.56
N GLU A 83 -20.18 -14.52 -1.46
CA GLU A 83 -21.60 -14.16 -1.44
C GLU A 83 -21.96 -13.22 -0.28
N ARG A 84 -21.35 -13.41 0.91
CA ARG A 84 -21.55 -12.50 2.04
C ARG A 84 -20.96 -11.12 1.78
N TYR A 85 -19.76 -11.02 1.21
CA TYR A 85 -19.16 -9.73 0.86
C TYR A 85 -19.96 -9.02 -0.22
N GLU A 86 -20.46 -9.74 -1.24
CA GLU A 86 -21.33 -9.19 -2.28
C GLU A 86 -22.66 -8.67 -1.70
N ALA A 87 -23.31 -9.45 -0.82
CA ALA A 87 -24.56 -9.02 -0.19
C ALA A 87 -24.36 -7.78 0.71
N ARG A 88 -23.27 -7.72 1.48
CA ARG A 88 -22.94 -6.54 2.31
C ARG A 88 -22.61 -5.32 1.44
N TRP A 89 -21.93 -5.53 0.31
CA TRP A 89 -21.65 -4.46 -0.64
C TRP A 89 -22.93 -3.88 -1.23
N THR A 90 -23.86 -4.72 -1.70
CA THR A 90 -25.16 -4.28 -2.20
C THR A 90 -25.94 -3.52 -1.12
N ALA A 91 -25.98 -4.02 0.11
CA ALA A 91 -26.67 -3.35 1.21
C ALA A 91 -26.05 -1.97 1.53
N ALA A 92 -24.74 -1.82 1.41
CA ALA A 92 -24.07 -0.52 1.57
C ALA A 92 -24.46 0.45 0.43
N GLN A 93 -24.53 -0.04 -0.80
CA GLN A 93 -24.96 0.78 -1.95
C GLN A 93 -26.42 1.22 -1.83
N GLU A 94 -27.33 0.33 -1.42
CA GLU A 94 -28.74 0.68 -1.19
C GLU A 94 -28.88 1.73 -0.09
N ARG A 95 -28.14 1.56 1.02
CA ARG A 95 -28.12 2.52 2.13
C ARG A 95 -27.57 3.88 1.72
N PHE A 96 -26.72 3.96 0.69
CA PHE A 96 -26.14 5.22 0.25
C PHE A 96 -27.20 6.25 -0.15
N VAL A 97 -28.35 5.80 -0.64
CA VAL A 97 -29.47 6.69 -1.01
C VAL A 97 -30.02 7.43 0.21
N ASP A 98 -30.17 6.72 1.33
CA ASP A 98 -30.81 7.24 2.55
C ASP A 98 -29.80 7.84 3.54
N SER A 99 -28.62 7.22 3.66
CA SER A 99 -27.54 7.65 4.54
C SER A 99 -26.17 7.44 3.87
N PRO A 100 -25.74 8.38 3.02
CA PRO A 100 -24.45 8.33 2.30
C PRO A 100 -23.26 8.14 3.24
N GLY A 101 -23.25 8.84 4.38
CA GLY A 101 -22.14 8.78 5.33
C GLY A 101 -21.99 7.41 5.98
N ASP A 102 -23.10 6.79 6.38
CA ASP A 102 -23.06 5.47 7.03
C ASP A 102 -22.77 4.35 6.01
N ALA A 103 -23.23 4.53 4.77
CA ALA A 103 -22.92 3.64 3.65
C ALA A 103 -21.41 3.64 3.34
N VAL A 104 -20.77 4.81 3.28
CA VAL A 104 -19.33 4.93 3.05
C VAL A 104 -18.52 4.35 4.22
N ALA A 105 -18.97 4.55 5.46
CA ALA A 105 -18.32 3.94 6.63
C ALA A 105 -18.46 2.41 6.67
N GLU A 106 -19.56 1.85 6.19
CA GLU A 106 -19.71 0.39 6.01
C GLU A 106 -18.83 -0.11 4.86
N ALA A 107 -18.77 0.62 3.74
CA ALA A 107 -17.92 0.28 2.61
C ALA A 107 -16.43 0.26 2.99
N ASP A 108 -15.96 1.23 3.78
CA ASP A 108 -14.58 1.25 4.29
C ASP A 108 -14.24 0.01 5.11
N ARG A 109 -15.09 -0.34 6.08
CA ARG A 109 -14.95 -1.54 6.90
C ARG A 109 -14.99 -2.81 6.06
N LEU A 110 -15.92 -2.91 5.11
CA LEU A 110 -16.06 -4.07 4.23
C LEU A 110 -14.79 -4.28 3.38
N LEU A 111 -14.23 -3.22 2.80
CA LEU A 111 -13.02 -3.29 1.99
C LEU A 111 -11.81 -3.72 2.84
N ALA A 112 -11.71 -3.20 4.07
CA ALA A 112 -10.64 -3.55 4.99
C ALA A 112 -10.71 -5.04 5.42
N GLU A 113 -11.91 -5.53 5.76
CA GLU A 113 -12.16 -6.94 6.09
C GLU A 113 -11.87 -7.86 4.88
N LEU A 114 -12.33 -7.47 3.69
CA LEU A 114 -12.13 -8.22 2.46
C LEU A 114 -10.64 -8.35 2.13
N ALA A 115 -9.88 -7.26 2.24
CA ALA A 115 -8.43 -7.29 2.03
C ALA A 115 -7.74 -8.24 3.03
N GLY A 116 -8.12 -8.20 4.30
CA GLY A 116 -7.63 -9.13 5.33
C GLY A 116 -7.93 -10.59 4.98
N ALA A 117 -9.18 -10.91 4.62
CA ALA A 117 -9.59 -12.26 4.20
C ALA A 117 -8.80 -12.76 2.97
N ARG A 118 -8.47 -11.84 2.06
CA ARG A 118 -7.64 -12.08 0.88
C ARG A 118 -6.14 -12.24 1.18
N GLY A 119 -5.72 -12.14 2.44
CA GLY A 119 -4.33 -12.35 2.87
C GLY A 119 -3.46 -11.09 2.90
N PHE A 120 -4.06 -9.89 2.84
CA PHE A 120 -3.36 -8.63 3.08
C PHE A 120 -3.30 -8.32 4.59
N PRO A 121 -2.46 -7.36 5.03
CA PRO A 121 -2.43 -6.92 6.44
C PRO A 121 -3.81 -6.55 6.96
N ASP A 122 -3.99 -6.61 8.28
CA ASP A 122 -5.27 -6.35 8.95
C ASP A 122 -5.76 -4.90 8.75
N GLY A 123 -7.08 -4.74 8.67
CA GLY A 123 -7.75 -3.46 8.46
C GLY A 123 -7.56 -2.43 9.58
N GLY A 124 -7.21 -2.87 10.79
CA GLY A 124 -6.85 -1.98 11.90
C GLY A 124 -5.59 -1.16 11.64
N GLN A 125 -4.76 -1.55 10.65
CA GLN A 125 -3.56 -0.85 10.23
C GLN A 125 -3.69 -0.35 8.78
N TYR A 126 -4.57 0.63 8.58
CA TYR A 126 -4.91 1.17 7.25
C TYR A 126 -3.68 1.45 6.38
N GLU A 127 -2.69 2.19 6.87
CA GLU A 127 -1.51 2.57 6.09
C GLU A 127 -0.68 1.36 5.64
N GLU A 128 -0.59 0.32 6.47
CA GLU A 128 0.13 -0.90 6.14
C GLU A 128 -0.64 -1.74 5.12
N GLN A 129 -1.96 -1.89 5.31
CA GLN A 129 -2.83 -2.57 4.36
C GLN A 129 -2.83 -1.85 3.00
N LEU A 130 -2.90 -0.51 2.99
CA LEU A 130 -2.82 0.32 1.80
C LEU A 130 -1.47 0.20 1.09
N ALA A 131 -0.37 0.17 1.84
CA ALA A 131 0.96 -0.06 1.29
C ALA A 131 1.05 -1.42 0.60
N ALA A 132 0.51 -2.48 1.22
CA ALA A 132 0.46 -3.81 0.63
C ALA A 132 -0.44 -3.85 -0.62
N LEU A 133 -1.65 -3.27 -0.56
CA LEU A 133 -2.56 -3.17 -1.69
C LEU A 133 -1.94 -2.38 -2.86
N SER A 134 -1.17 -1.32 -2.59
CA SER A 134 -0.51 -0.53 -3.64
C SER A 134 0.52 -1.34 -4.44
N VAL A 135 1.08 -2.41 -3.85
CA VAL A 135 2.10 -3.28 -4.50
C VAL A 135 1.47 -4.27 -5.49
N HIS A 136 0.21 -4.65 -5.26
CA HIS A 136 -0.51 -5.68 -6.02
C HIS A 136 -1.69 -5.15 -6.85
N HIS A 137 -2.29 -4.04 -6.41
CA HIS A 137 -3.49 -3.43 -6.96
C HIS A 137 -3.33 -1.90 -7.11
N ALA A 138 -2.14 -1.45 -7.51
CA ALA A 138 -1.75 -0.04 -7.60
C ALA A 138 -2.79 0.86 -8.31
N HIS A 139 -3.39 0.37 -9.39
CA HIS A 139 -4.35 1.14 -10.19
C HIS A 139 -5.73 1.31 -9.52
N HIS A 140 -6.06 0.51 -8.50
CA HIS A 140 -7.38 0.52 -7.85
C HIS A 140 -7.34 1.07 -6.43
N VAL A 141 -6.14 1.23 -5.85
CA VAL A 141 -5.96 1.62 -4.45
C VAL A 141 -6.48 3.04 -4.15
N GLU A 142 -6.67 3.87 -5.18
CA GLU A 142 -7.21 5.22 -4.99
C GLU A 142 -8.68 5.24 -4.57
N GLY A 143 -9.50 4.33 -5.10
CA GLY A 143 -10.90 4.23 -4.66
C GLY A 143 -10.98 3.93 -3.16
N TYR A 144 -10.11 3.05 -2.68
CA TYR A 144 -10.01 2.75 -1.25
C TYR A 144 -9.54 3.96 -0.43
N ARG A 145 -8.60 4.78 -0.93
CA ARG A 145 -8.24 6.05 -0.26
C ARG A 145 -9.39 7.02 -0.14
N ARG A 146 -10.19 7.17 -1.20
CA ARG A 146 -11.32 8.10 -1.22
C ARG A 146 -12.34 7.68 -0.17
N VAL A 147 -12.75 6.41 -0.20
CA VAL A 147 -13.69 5.83 0.77
C VAL A 147 -13.19 6.01 2.21
N HIS A 148 -11.93 5.64 2.47
CA HIS A 148 -11.35 5.75 3.81
C HIS A 148 -11.29 7.20 4.32
N ARG A 149 -10.90 8.15 3.46
CA ARG A 149 -10.83 9.58 3.83
C ARG A 149 -12.19 10.12 4.26
N VAL A 150 -13.25 9.79 3.51
CA VAL A 150 -14.62 10.22 3.83
C VAL A 150 -15.10 9.56 5.12
N ALA A 151 -14.88 8.25 5.27
CA ALA A 151 -15.26 7.51 6.48
C ALA A 151 -14.58 8.09 7.73
N GLN A 152 -13.28 8.40 7.63
CA GLN A 152 -12.52 9.00 8.73
C GLN A 152 -12.96 10.43 9.05
N ALA A 153 -13.20 11.27 8.04
CA ALA A 153 -13.68 12.65 8.27
C ALA A 153 -14.97 12.68 9.10
N ARG A 154 -15.89 11.76 8.82
CA ARG A 154 -17.14 11.60 9.57
C ARG A 154 -16.91 11.06 11.00
N ALA A 155 -16.04 10.06 11.16
CA ALA A 155 -15.70 9.51 12.48
C ALA A 155 -15.09 10.56 13.41
N HIS A 156 -14.35 11.53 12.86
CA HIS A 156 -13.72 12.63 13.61
C HIS A 156 -14.65 13.83 13.84
N GLY A 157 -15.94 13.72 13.51
CA GLY A 157 -16.95 14.74 13.82
C GLY A 157 -16.88 15.99 12.95
N ALA A 158 -16.25 15.93 11.76
CA ALA A 158 -16.37 17.00 10.77
C ALA A 158 -17.83 17.02 10.27
N HIS A 159 -18.65 17.87 10.89
CA HIS A 159 -20.04 18.07 10.50
C HIS A 159 -20.15 18.51 9.03
N ASP A 160 -21.06 17.85 8.33
CA ASP A 160 -21.47 18.09 6.95
C ASP A 160 -21.60 19.58 6.63
N GLY A 161 -20.80 20.02 5.66
CA GLY A 161 -20.96 21.34 5.03
C GLY A 161 -20.33 21.47 3.64
N GLY A 162 -19.79 20.40 3.05
CA GLY A 162 -19.01 20.54 1.81
C GLY A 162 -18.97 19.35 0.85
N ALA A 163 -18.94 18.11 1.33
CA ALA A 163 -18.96 16.96 0.43
C ALA A 163 -20.40 16.69 -0.02
N GLY A 164 -20.80 17.32 -1.12
CA GLY A 164 -22.07 17.03 -1.77
C GLY A 164 -22.16 15.52 -2.05
N THR A 165 -23.35 14.95 -1.97
CA THR A 165 -23.61 13.54 -2.33
C THR A 165 -23.08 13.16 -3.71
N GLU A 166 -22.87 14.14 -4.58
CA GLU A 166 -22.22 14.00 -5.88
C GLU A 166 -20.72 13.67 -5.78
N GLU A 167 -19.99 14.28 -4.84
CA GLU A 167 -18.55 14.04 -4.63
C GLU A 167 -18.28 12.67 -4.01
N LEU A 168 -19.30 12.08 -3.38
CA LEU A 168 -19.29 10.73 -2.83
C LEU A 168 -19.67 9.66 -3.87
N ARG A 169 -20.24 10.05 -5.01
CA ARG A 169 -20.68 9.14 -6.09
C ARG A 169 -19.55 8.79 -7.06
N GLU A 170 -18.55 9.66 -7.24
CA GLU A 170 -17.38 9.48 -8.13
C GLU A 170 -16.24 8.64 -7.53
#